data_AF-A0A2N5K2J4-F1
#
_entry.id   AF-A0A2N5K2J4-F1
#
_cell.length_a   1.000
_cell.length_b   1.000
_cell.length_c   1.000
_cell.angle_alpha   90.00
_cell.angle_beta   90.00
_cell.angle_gamma   90.00
#
_symmetry.space_group_name_H-M   'P 1'
#
loop_
_entity.id
_entity.type
_entity.pdbx_description
1 polymer ?
#
loop_
_entity_poly.entity_id
_entity_poly.type
_entity_poly.pdbx_seq_one_letter_code
_entity_poly.pdbx_strand_id
1 'polypeptide(L)'
;MIVATTLSAVKPNMISLRSMLYGVIASRSVHMFPLPHAATASMALAEVLSVLSRHPLVDGLVTVGSTGRGTLTEISDYDVLVVLAEMPVPLHVGMTYIDHRLTDLLFATTTQVQQIHTAERPIDGDAWEGRIARWLVDGRVVFDRRGIIRQAQAKVSASDWIRPLADIDGYGAWIGVNYNLLHTRRLMQSNDPVHLYAAELRMSMYGVNNVLLSYFRLRKLLWEGDKAAIRYLMAHDPAYFELLQQFLRESDLYRKFAVYQRIAAATLAPRSTLWQGESTVLWNDLHPASWETVAQGLEFWESLVNPDRP
;
A
#
# COMPACT_ATOMS: atom_id res chain seq x y z
N MET A 1 -20.06 -56.12 -67.02
CA MET A 1 -18.73 -56.53 -66.54
C MET A 1 -18.59 -56.01 -65.13
N ILE A 2 -18.85 -56.89 -64.17
CA ILE A 2 -19.02 -56.61 -62.74
C ILE A 2 -17.69 -56.95 -62.08
N VAL A 3 -17.12 -56.02 -61.31
CA VAL A 3 -16.04 -56.33 -60.36
C VAL A 3 -16.50 -55.89 -58.99
N ALA A 4 -16.83 -56.90 -58.19
CA ALA A 4 -17.02 -56.83 -56.76
C ALA A 4 -15.65 -56.96 -56.10
N THR A 5 -15.37 -56.13 -55.09
CA THR A 5 -14.29 -56.42 -54.14
C THR A 5 -14.77 -56.19 -52.71
N THR A 6 -14.75 -57.31 -52.01
CA THR A 6 -15.05 -57.64 -50.62
C THR A 6 -14.36 -56.76 -49.58
N LEU A 7 -15.15 -56.26 -48.63
CA LEU A 7 -14.72 -55.78 -47.31
C LEU A 7 -14.42 -56.99 -46.41
N SER A 8 -13.17 -57.11 -45.94
CA SER A 8 -12.76 -58.06 -44.91
C SER A 8 -12.59 -57.34 -43.57
N ALA A 9 -13.24 -57.89 -42.55
CA ALA A 9 -13.23 -57.42 -41.17
C ALA A 9 -11.89 -57.70 -40.49
N VAL A 10 -11.25 -56.66 -39.94
CA VAL A 10 -10.11 -56.78 -39.03
C VAL A 10 -10.59 -56.47 -37.61
N LYS A 11 -10.41 -57.46 -36.72
CA LYS A 11 -10.69 -57.39 -35.28
C LYS A 11 -9.81 -56.34 -34.59
N PRO A 12 -10.31 -55.59 -33.60
CA PRO A 12 -9.46 -54.72 -32.79
C PRO A 12 -8.64 -55.56 -31.80
N ASN A 13 -7.32 -55.50 -31.92
CA ASN A 13 -6.42 -56.00 -30.88
C ASN A 13 -6.45 -55.02 -29.70
N MET A 14 -6.94 -55.50 -28.56
CA MET A 14 -6.67 -54.91 -27.24
C MET A 14 -5.16 -54.96 -26.99
N ILE A 15 -4.50 -53.82 -27.16
CA ILE A 15 -3.18 -53.58 -26.57
C ILE A 15 -3.41 -52.81 -25.28
N SER A 16 -2.96 -53.44 -24.21
CA SER A 16 -2.96 -52.99 -22.81
C SER A 16 -2.46 -51.55 -22.64
N LEU A 17 -3.40 -50.63 -22.35
CA LEU A 17 -3.18 -49.28 -21.82
C LEU A 17 -2.89 -49.33 -20.31
N ARG A 18 -1.95 -50.18 -19.90
CA ARG A 18 -1.31 -50.11 -18.58
C ARG A 18 0.16 -49.83 -18.83
N SER A 19 0.68 -48.80 -18.17
CA SER A 19 2.12 -48.53 -17.97
C SER A 19 2.85 -47.61 -18.98
N MET A 20 2.21 -46.56 -19.50
CA MET A 20 2.96 -45.40 -20.01
C MET A 20 2.99 -44.28 -18.96
N LEU A 21 4.08 -44.30 -18.20
CA LEU A 21 4.77 -43.16 -17.58
C LEU A 21 3.89 -41.97 -17.15
N TYR A 22 3.21 -42.11 -16.01
CA TYR A 22 3.11 -40.99 -15.08
C TYR A 22 4.51 -40.77 -14.47
N GLY A 23 5.37 -40.08 -15.23
CA GLY A 23 6.55 -39.45 -14.68
C GLY A 23 6.07 -38.38 -13.71
N VAL A 24 6.00 -38.74 -12.42
CA VAL A 24 5.87 -37.80 -11.31
C VAL A 24 7.15 -36.96 -11.35
N ILE A 25 7.13 -35.88 -12.13
CA ILE A 25 8.06 -34.78 -11.95
C ILE A 25 7.65 -34.18 -10.60
N ALA A 26 8.26 -34.68 -9.54
CA ALA A 26 8.26 -34.00 -8.26
C ALA A 26 8.89 -32.64 -8.53
N SER A 27 8.06 -31.62 -8.76
CA SER A 27 8.48 -30.24 -8.84
C SER A 27 9.14 -29.94 -7.50
N ARG A 28 10.47 -29.98 -7.45
CA ARG A 28 11.20 -29.41 -6.33
C ARG A 28 10.79 -27.95 -6.29
N SER A 29 9.93 -27.59 -5.34
CA SER A 29 9.63 -26.21 -5.02
C SER A 29 10.95 -25.56 -4.64
N VAL A 30 11.57 -24.89 -5.62
CA VAL A 30 12.70 -24.02 -5.36
C VAL A 30 12.10 -22.81 -4.68
N HIS A 31 12.07 -22.82 -3.36
CA HIS A 31 11.73 -21.62 -2.59
C HIS A 31 12.77 -20.58 -2.94
N MET A 32 12.34 -19.54 -3.67
CA MET A 32 13.22 -18.51 -4.20
C MET A 32 14.02 -17.83 -3.08
N PHE A 33 13.49 -17.82 -1.85
CA PHE A 33 14.19 -17.47 -0.60
C PHE A 33 13.53 -18.21 0.58
N PRO A 34 14.17 -19.23 1.20
CA PRO A 34 13.60 -19.87 2.39
C PRO A 34 13.57 -18.87 3.55
N LEU A 35 12.39 -18.62 4.11
CA LEU A 35 12.24 -17.82 5.32
C LEU A 35 12.42 -18.75 6.54
N PRO A 36 13.37 -18.47 7.44
CA PRO A 36 13.54 -19.27 8.64
C PRO A 36 12.33 -19.10 9.57
N HIS A 37 12.10 -20.08 10.45
CA HIS A 37 11.13 -19.93 11.53
C HIS A 37 11.54 -18.73 12.41
N ALA A 38 10.60 -17.84 12.71
CA ALA A 38 10.81 -16.75 13.67
C ALA A 38 11.17 -17.31 15.05
N ALA A 39 12.39 -17.05 15.53
CA ALA A 39 12.87 -17.51 16.83
C ALA A 39 12.04 -16.95 18.01
N THR A 40 11.34 -15.84 17.80
CA THR A 40 10.49 -15.18 18.79
C THR A 40 9.06 -15.71 18.83
N ALA A 41 8.68 -16.62 17.92
CA ALA A 41 7.28 -17.01 17.74
C ALA A 41 6.63 -17.62 18.99
N SER A 42 7.39 -18.34 19.81
CA SER A 42 6.89 -18.94 21.06
C SER A 42 7.22 -18.10 22.30
N MET A 43 7.83 -16.93 22.14
CA MET A 43 8.15 -16.04 23.26
C MET A 43 6.99 -15.07 23.49
N ALA A 44 6.62 -14.85 24.75
CA ALA A 44 5.65 -13.82 25.09
C ALA A 44 6.19 -12.43 24.72
N LEU A 45 5.33 -11.47 24.37
CA LEU A 45 5.76 -10.12 24.00
C LEU A 45 6.63 -9.45 25.07
N ALA A 46 6.22 -9.57 26.34
CA ALA A 46 6.99 -9.02 27.46
C ALA A 46 8.41 -9.63 27.57
N GLU A 47 8.55 -10.92 27.24
CA GLU A 47 9.84 -11.60 27.22
C GLU A 47 10.73 -11.06 26.09
N VAL A 48 10.20 -10.92 24.88
CA VAL A 48 10.93 -10.36 23.74
C VAL A 48 11.38 -8.93 24.03
N LEU A 49 10.49 -8.07 24.53
CA LEU A 49 10.84 -6.69 24.90
C LEU A 49 11.90 -6.63 26.00
N SER A 50 11.83 -7.53 26.99
CA SER A 50 12.85 -7.67 28.03
C SER A 50 14.21 -8.08 27.45
N VAL A 51 14.25 -9.08 26.58
CA VAL A 51 15.50 -9.49 25.90
C VAL A 51 16.08 -8.36 25.06
N LEU A 52 15.25 -7.68 24.25
CA LEU A 52 15.67 -6.55 23.44
C LEU A 52 16.22 -5.40 24.29
N SER A 53 15.58 -5.05 25.41
CA SER A 53 16.02 -3.95 26.29
C SER A 53 17.42 -4.14 26.87
N ARG A 54 17.87 -5.39 27.01
CA ARG A 54 19.20 -5.74 27.51
C ARG A 54 20.27 -5.74 26.42
N HIS A 55 19.88 -5.72 25.15
CA HIS A 55 20.82 -5.75 24.04
C HIS A 55 21.60 -4.42 23.95
N PRO A 56 22.94 -4.43 23.84
CA PRO A 56 23.74 -3.21 23.89
C PRO A 56 23.41 -2.22 22.75
N LEU A 57 23.00 -2.71 21.58
CA LEU A 57 22.60 -1.85 20.45
C LEU A 57 21.20 -1.26 20.56
N VAL A 58 20.33 -1.75 21.46
CA VAL A 58 18.97 -1.22 21.58
C VAL A 58 18.98 -0.04 22.54
N ASP A 59 18.67 1.15 22.04
CA ASP A 59 18.55 2.38 22.84
C ASP A 59 17.10 2.65 23.25
N GLY A 60 16.12 2.04 22.58
CA GLY A 60 14.74 2.09 23.07
C GLY A 60 13.74 1.27 22.27
N LEU A 61 12.55 1.16 22.86
CA LEU A 61 11.44 0.35 22.38
C LEU A 61 10.13 1.09 22.62
N VAL A 62 9.28 1.11 21.60
CA VAL A 62 7.94 1.72 21.65
C VAL A 62 6.94 0.72 21.08
N THR A 63 5.83 0.50 21.79
CA THR A 63 4.71 -0.30 21.25
C THR A 63 3.60 0.62 20.78
N VAL A 64 2.99 0.33 19.63
CA VAL A 64 1.99 1.20 18.99
C VAL A 64 0.65 0.48 18.87
N GLY A 65 -0.39 1.20 18.44
CA GLY A 65 -1.67 0.61 18.11
C GLY A 65 -2.38 -0.02 19.32
N SER A 66 -3.02 -1.17 19.09
CA SER A 66 -3.73 -1.87 20.17
C SER A 66 -2.79 -2.40 21.26
N THR A 67 -1.54 -2.69 20.91
CA THR A 67 -0.48 -3.09 21.85
C THR A 67 -0.11 -1.95 22.80
N GLY A 68 0.18 -0.76 22.24
CA GLY A 68 0.52 0.43 23.02
C GLY A 68 -0.60 0.87 23.97
N ARG A 69 -1.85 0.78 23.50
CA ARG A 69 -3.04 1.16 24.27
C ARG A 69 -3.53 0.09 25.27
N GLY A 70 -2.98 -1.12 25.24
CA GLY A 70 -3.44 -2.22 26.09
C GLY A 70 -4.85 -2.71 25.74
N THR A 71 -5.27 -2.57 24.48
CA THR A 71 -6.59 -2.98 23.97
C THR A 71 -6.46 -4.12 22.95
N LEU A 72 -5.53 -5.04 23.19
CA LEU A 72 -5.28 -6.18 22.32
C LEU A 72 -6.50 -7.10 22.27
N THR A 73 -6.73 -7.66 21.09
CA THR A 73 -7.73 -8.71 20.84
C THR A 73 -7.05 -9.94 20.29
N GLU A 74 -7.77 -11.06 20.16
CA GLU A 74 -7.21 -12.29 19.59
C GLU A 74 -6.68 -12.10 18.16
N ILE A 75 -7.26 -11.20 17.37
CA ILE A 75 -6.86 -10.92 15.99
C ILE A 75 -5.88 -9.75 15.87
N SER A 76 -5.47 -9.14 16.98
CA SER A 76 -4.48 -8.07 16.96
C SER A 76 -3.08 -8.60 16.64
N ASP A 77 -2.41 -7.87 15.77
CA ASP A 77 -0.97 -7.85 15.56
C ASP A 77 -0.26 -7.04 16.64
N TYR A 78 1.07 -7.11 16.63
CA TYR A 78 1.95 -6.25 17.43
C TYR A 78 2.69 -5.26 16.55
N ASP A 79 2.68 -3.99 16.93
CA ASP A 79 3.51 -2.94 16.34
C ASP A 79 4.63 -2.56 17.31
N VAL A 80 5.90 -2.80 16.94
CA VAL A 80 7.06 -2.48 17.78
C VAL A 80 8.09 -1.63 17.03
N LEU A 81 8.33 -0.41 17.50
CA LEU A 81 9.44 0.43 17.06
C LEU A 81 10.67 0.09 17.90
N VAL A 82 11.72 -0.38 17.23
CA VAL A 82 13.03 -0.67 17.80
C VAL A 82 13.99 0.45 17.42
N VAL A 83 14.44 1.20 18.43
CA VAL A 83 15.43 2.27 18.26
C VAL A 83 16.80 1.73 18.60
N LEU A 84 17.69 1.73 17.62
CA LEU A 84 19.06 1.24 17.75
C LEU A 84 20.05 2.39 17.89
N ALA A 85 21.12 2.20 18.67
CA ALA A 85 22.21 3.15 18.76
C ALA A 85 22.88 3.37 17.39
N GLU A 86 23.04 2.29 16.62
CA GLU A 86 23.52 2.27 15.25
C GLU A 86 22.82 1.15 14.46
N MET A 87 22.81 1.28 13.13
CA MET A 87 22.10 0.38 12.22
C MET A 87 23.11 -0.47 11.43
N PRO A 88 23.52 -1.65 11.93
CA PRO A 88 24.59 -2.44 11.29
C PRO A 88 24.19 -3.00 9.92
N VAL A 89 22.89 -3.08 9.66
CA VAL A 89 22.29 -3.45 8.38
C VAL A 89 21.14 -2.49 8.10
N PRO A 90 20.92 -1.99 6.87
CA PRO A 90 20.01 -0.88 6.58
C PRO A 90 18.52 -1.29 6.63
N LEU A 91 18.07 -1.69 7.81
CA LEU A 91 16.69 -2.10 8.10
C LEU A 91 15.79 -0.87 8.26
N HIS A 92 14.56 -1.02 7.79
CA HIS A 92 13.51 -0.02 7.96
C HIS A 92 12.26 -0.68 8.55
N VAL A 93 11.80 -1.74 7.90
CA VAL A 93 10.63 -2.52 8.32
C VAL A 93 11.01 -4.00 8.38
N GLY A 94 10.51 -4.70 9.38
CA GLY A 94 10.56 -6.15 9.47
C GLY A 94 9.19 -6.72 9.81
N MET A 95 8.96 -7.98 9.43
CA MET A 95 7.79 -8.74 9.85
C MET A 95 8.28 -10.02 10.53
N THR A 96 7.72 -10.34 11.69
CA THR A 96 8.05 -11.55 12.44
C THR A 96 6.82 -12.08 13.15
N TYR A 97 6.99 -13.18 13.90
CA TYR A 97 6.00 -13.65 14.85
C TYR A 97 6.54 -13.52 16.27
N ILE A 98 5.72 -13.00 17.17
CA ILE A 98 5.93 -12.99 18.62
C ILE A 98 4.66 -13.52 19.26
N ASP A 99 4.77 -14.49 20.16
CA ASP A 99 3.60 -15.09 20.82
C ASP A 99 2.52 -15.56 19.83
N HIS A 100 2.97 -16.22 18.75
CA HIS A 100 2.17 -16.69 17.62
C HIS A 100 1.34 -15.61 16.90
N ARG A 101 1.64 -14.33 17.12
CA ARG A 101 1.00 -13.19 16.47
C ARG A 101 1.91 -12.54 15.46
N LEU A 102 1.34 -12.11 14.34
CA LEU A 102 2.05 -11.29 13.38
C LEU A 102 2.53 -10.01 14.08
N THR A 103 3.78 -9.64 13.84
CA THR A 103 4.40 -8.46 14.42
C THR A 103 5.07 -7.64 13.34
N ASP A 104 4.66 -6.38 13.25
CA ASP A 104 5.29 -5.36 12.44
C ASP A 104 6.37 -4.65 13.26
N LEU A 105 7.59 -4.65 12.73
CA LEU A 105 8.75 -4.01 13.32
C LEU A 105 9.12 -2.78 12.51
N LEU A 106 9.26 -1.64 13.18
CA LEU A 106 9.87 -0.44 12.60
C LEU A 106 11.24 -0.24 13.23
N PHE A 107 12.28 -0.05 12.41
CA PHE A 107 13.65 0.13 12.87
C PHE A 107 14.08 1.58 12.66
N ALA A 108 14.50 2.23 13.73
CA ALA A 108 15.06 3.58 13.67
C ALA A 108 16.41 3.63 14.38
N THR A 109 17.17 4.66 14.12
CA THR A 109 18.38 4.98 14.89
C THR A 109 18.12 6.06 15.92
N THR A 110 18.94 6.09 16.98
CA THR A 110 18.97 7.20 17.93
C THR A 110 19.20 8.54 17.22
N THR A 111 20.02 8.57 16.17
CA THR A 111 20.23 9.76 15.32
C THR A 111 18.94 10.24 14.67
N GLN A 112 18.12 9.34 14.10
CA GLN A 112 16.84 9.70 13.49
C GLN A 112 15.83 10.23 14.52
N VAL A 113 15.78 9.62 15.71
CA VAL A 113 14.95 10.12 16.81
C VAL A 113 15.43 11.50 17.29
N GLN A 114 16.75 11.70 17.35
CA GLN A 114 17.35 13.00 17.68
C GLN A 114 16.98 14.05 16.62
N GLN A 115 17.02 13.72 15.33
CA GLN A 115 16.60 14.62 14.25
C GLN A 115 15.14 15.05 14.42
N ILE A 116 14.24 14.13 14.80
CA ILE A 116 12.85 14.47 15.13
C ILE A 116 12.80 15.46 16.31
N HIS A 117 13.53 15.15 17.39
CA HIS A 117 13.58 16.00 18.58
C HIS A 117 14.15 17.40 18.29
N THR A 118 15.16 17.53 17.43
CA THR A 118 15.81 18.81 17.13
C THR A 118 15.28 19.50 15.88
N ALA A 119 14.31 18.91 15.17
CA ALA A 119 13.71 19.52 13.99
C ALA A 119 13.16 20.93 14.30
N GLU A 120 13.56 21.93 13.53
CA GLU A 120 13.05 23.31 13.71
C GLU A 120 11.78 23.58 12.89
N ARG A 121 11.39 22.63 12.04
CA ARG A 121 10.23 22.71 11.15
C ARG A 121 9.39 21.44 11.24
N PRO A 122 8.09 21.51 10.91
CA PRO A 122 7.26 20.31 10.77
C PRO A 122 7.88 19.30 9.79
N ILE A 123 7.82 18.04 10.19
CA ILE A 123 8.41 16.90 9.49
C ILE A 123 7.46 16.44 8.40
N ASP A 124 7.97 16.18 7.21
CA ASP A 124 7.14 15.61 6.15
C ASP A 124 6.62 14.23 6.56
N GLY A 125 5.30 14.07 6.60
CA GLY A 125 4.68 12.84 7.07
C GLY A 125 5.09 11.62 6.24
N ASP A 126 5.29 11.80 4.93
CA ASP A 126 5.66 10.72 4.00
C ASP A 126 7.14 10.29 4.13
N ALA A 127 8.01 11.18 4.66
CA ALA A 127 9.41 10.89 4.93
C ALA A 127 9.57 9.85 6.05
N TRP A 128 10.74 9.21 6.11
CA TRP A 128 11.00 8.16 7.08
C TRP A 128 10.88 8.64 8.53
N GLU A 129 11.44 9.82 8.83
CA GLU A 129 11.35 10.48 10.12
C GLU A 129 9.90 10.82 10.47
N GLY A 130 9.07 11.17 9.47
CA GLY A 130 7.63 11.40 9.64
C GLY A 130 6.88 10.14 10.05
N ARG A 131 7.27 8.96 9.54
CA ARG A 131 6.70 7.67 9.97
C ARG A 131 7.09 7.33 11.40
N ILE A 132 8.36 7.53 11.77
CA ILE A 132 8.83 7.35 13.16
C ILE A 132 8.07 8.31 14.09
N ALA A 133 7.99 9.60 13.73
CA ALA A 133 7.29 10.60 14.53
C ALA A 133 5.82 10.22 14.75
N ARG A 134 5.11 9.70 13.74
CA ARG A 134 3.74 9.17 13.89
C ARG A 134 3.64 8.04 14.92
N TRP A 135 4.59 7.10 14.91
CA TRP A 135 4.64 6.03 15.91
C TRP A 135 4.94 6.57 17.32
N LEU A 136 5.70 7.66 17.43
CA LEU A 136 5.96 8.32 18.71
C LEU A 136 4.74 9.07 19.26
N VAL A 137 3.86 9.62 18.41
CA VAL A 137 2.68 10.39 18.87
C VAL A 137 1.78 9.53 19.77
N ASP A 138 1.42 8.33 19.31
CA ASP A 138 0.49 7.42 20.01
C ASP A 138 1.16 6.22 20.67
N GLY A 139 2.49 6.10 20.53
CA GLY A 139 3.25 4.97 21.02
C GLY A 139 3.43 4.97 22.53
N ARG A 140 3.47 3.78 23.14
CA ARG A 140 3.87 3.59 24.53
C ARG A 140 5.36 3.26 24.59
N VAL A 141 6.14 4.14 25.19
CA VAL A 141 7.57 3.89 25.44
C VAL A 141 7.71 2.83 26.53
N VAL A 142 8.24 1.65 26.17
CA VAL A 142 8.47 0.53 27.10
C VAL A 142 9.92 0.45 27.55
N PHE A 143 10.87 0.96 26.76
CA PHE A 143 12.27 1.09 27.12
C PHE A 143 12.86 2.33 26.44
N ASP A 144 13.70 3.08 27.16
CA ASP A 144 14.37 4.26 26.62
C ASP A 144 15.61 4.52 27.48
N ARG A 145 16.77 4.15 26.95
CA ARG A 145 18.04 4.11 27.66
C ARG A 145 18.55 5.50 28.02
N ARG A 146 18.30 6.49 27.16
CA ARG A 146 18.88 7.84 27.27
C ARG A 146 17.84 8.94 27.47
N GLY A 147 16.55 8.60 27.44
CA GLY A 147 15.46 9.56 27.56
C GLY A 147 15.09 10.26 26.24
N ILE A 148 15.80 9.99 25.15
CA ILE A 148 15.63 10.71 23.88
C ILE A 148 14.30 10.41 23.20
N ILE A 149 13.78 9.18 23.37
CA ILE A 149 12.48 8.80 22.80
C ILE A 149 11.37 9.57 23.51
N ARG A 150 11.42 9.66 24.85
CA ARG A 150 10.44 10.46 25.59
C ARG A 150 10.51 11.94 25.26
N GLN A 151 11.71 12.48 25.03
CA GLN A 151 11.89 13.88 24.60
C GLN A 151 11.33 14.13 23.19
N ALA A 152 11.58 13.23 22.25
CA ALA A 152 11.03 13.30 20.90
C ALA A 152 9.49 13.15 20.93
N GLN A 153 8.97 12.17 21.68
CA GLN A 153 7.54 11.95 21.90
C GLN A 153 6.87 13.19 22.48
N ALA A 154 7.40 13.75 23.57
CA ALA A 154 6.84 14.94 24.20
C ALA A 154 6.74 16.11 23.21
N LYS A 155 7.73 16.27 22.34
CA LYS A 155 7.69 17.27 21.27
C LYS A 155 6.56 16.98 20.28
N VAL A 156 6.54 15.79 19.66
CA VAL A 156 5.57 15.48 18.60
C VAL A 156 4.14 15.37 19.10
N SER A 157 3.91 15.04 20.37
CA SER A 157 2.58 15.01 20.99
C SER A 157 2.07 16.40 21.42
N ALA A 158 2.96 17.39 21.58
CA ALA A 158 2.57 18.72 22.07
C ALA A 158 2.10 19.70 20.97
N SER A 159 2.32 19.39 19.69
CA SER A 159 1.98 20.29 18.57
C SER A 159 1.88 19.53 17.25
N ASP A 160 1.40 20.19 16.19
CA ASP A 160 1.32 19.65 14.83
C ASP A 160 2.70 19.56 14.15
N TRP A 161 3.55 18.65 14.65
CA TRP A 161 4.91 18.44 14.15
C TRP A 161 4.98 17.60 12.88
N ILE A 162 3.88 16.97 12.48
CA ILE A 162 3.75 16.36 11.15
C ILE A 162 3.20 17.45 10.22
N ARG A 163 3.98 17.80 9.19
CA ARG A 163 3.62 18.79 8.17
C ARG A 163 2.25 18.40 7.60
N PRO A 164 1.26 19.32 7.59
CA PRO A 164 0.02 19.09 6.87
C PRO A 164 0.31 18.85 5.38
N LEU A 165 -0.48 17.97 4.76
CA LEU A 165 -0.39 17.76 3.32
C LEU A 165 -0.58 19.10 2.60
N ALA A 166 0.36 19.47 1.73
CA ALA A 166 0.28 20.68 0.91
C ALA A 166 -0.67 20.47 -0.26
N ASP A 167 -1.07 21.55 -0.94
CA ASP A 167 -2.00 21.39 -2.06
C ASP A 167 -1.43 20.59 -3.22
N ILE A 168 -0.11 20.69 -3.42
CA ILE A 168 0.61 19.90 -4.41
C ILE A 168 0.68 18.40 -4.06
N ASP A 169 0.56 18.04 -2.78
CA ASP A 169 0.41 16.63 -2.39
C ASP A 169 -0.91 16.04 -2.96
N GLY A 170 -1.92 16.87 -3.18
CA GLY A 170 -3.15 16.49 -3.85
C GLY A 170 -3.01 16.25 -5.36
N TYR A 171 -1.97 16.78 -6.01
CA TYR A 171 -1.80 16.67 -7.47
C TYR A 171 -1.57 15.22 -7.90
N GLY A 172 -0.68 14.49 -7.23
CA GLY A 172 -0.44 13.07 -7.52
C GLY A 172 -1.69 12.20 -7.31
N ALA A 173 -2.48 12.49 -6.27
CA ALA A 173 -3.77 11.83 -6.03
C ALA A 173 -4.78 12.12 -7.16
N TRP A 174 -4.88 13.40 -7.56
CA TRP A 174 -5.75 13.82 -8.66
C TRP A 174 -5.37 13.16 -9.99
N ILE A 175 -4.07 13.11 -10.34
CA ILE A 175 -3.60 12.39 -11.53
C ILE A 175 -3.92 10.91 -11.41
N GLY A 176 -3.60 10.29 -10.28
CA GLY A 176 -3.76 8.85 -10.07
C GLY A 176 -5.21 8.38 -10.29
N VAL A 177 -6.18 9.10 -9.73
CA VAL A 177 -7.61 8.79 -9.90
C VAL A 177 -8.02 8.92 -11.36
N ASN A 178 -7.69 10.04 -12.00
CA ASN A 178 -8.08 10.31 -13.38
C ASN A 178 -7.42 9.37 -14.39
N TYR A 179 -6.11 9.16 -14.28
CA TYR A 179 -5.35 8.24 -15.13
C TYR A 179 -5.93 6.83 -15.05
N ASN A 180 -6.19 6.32 -13.84
CA ASN A 180 -6.78 5.00 -13.68
C ASN A 180 -8.18 4.92 -14.28
N LEU A 181 -9.00 5.96 -14.10
CA LEU A 181 -10.35 5.98 -14.67
C LEU A 181 -10.34 6.01 -16.20
N LEU A 182 -9.52 6.87 -16.81
CA LEU A 182 -9.39 6.95 -18.28
C LEU A 182 -8.87 5.64 -18.87
N HIS A 183 -7.84 5.06 -18.25
CA HIS A 183 -7.27 3.82 -18.75
C HIS A 183 -8.29 2.68 -18.68
N THR A 184 -9.02 2.54 -17.58
CA THR A 184 -10.10 1.56 -17.45
C THR A 184 -11.20 1.82 -18.47
N ARG A 185 -11.62 3.08 -18.66
CA ARG A 185 -12.63 3.44 -19.68
C ARG A 185 -12.24 2.99 -21.08
N ARG A 186 -10.97 3.21 -21.47
CA ARG A 186 -10.44 2.79 -22.78
C ARG A 186 -10.50 1.27 -22.94
N LEU A 187 -10.16 0.51 -21.90
CA LEU A 187 -10.24 -0.96 -21.93
C LEU A 187 -11.69 -1.46 -22.05
N MET A 188 -12.62 -0.80 -21.35
CA MET A 188 -14.06 -1.11 -21.38
C MET A 188 -14.73 -0.87 -22.75
N GLN A 189 -14.07 -0.16 -23.68
CA GLN A 189 -14.56 0.03 -25.05
C GLN A 189 -14.24 -1.16 -25.97
N SER A 190 -13.41 -2.11 -25.52
CA SER A 190 -13.05 -3.29 -26.30
C SER A 190 -14.06 -4.41 -26.13
N ASN A 191 -14.30 -5.16 -27.22
CA ASN A 191 -15.04 -6.43 -27.18
C ASN A 191 -14.13 -7.64 -26.88
N ASP A 192 -12.82 -7.43 -26.80
CA ASP A 192 -11.85 -8.49 -26.48
C ASP A 192 -11.89 -8.81 -24.97
N PRO A 193 -12.18 -10.06 -24.57
CA PRO A 193 -12.23 -10.45 -23.16
C PRO A 193 -10.95 -10.17 -22.39
N VAL A 194 -9.77 -10.18 -23.02
CA VAL A 194 -8.50 -9.87 -22.35
C VAL A 194 -8.50 -8.43 -21.83
N HIS A 195 -9.02 -7.49 -22.61
CA HIS A 195 -9.13 -6.09 -22.23
C HIS A 195 -10.15 -5.89 -21.10
N LEU A 196 -11.26 -6.63 -21.13
CA LEU A 196 -12.29 -6.58 -20.08
C LEU A 196 -11.77 -7.16 -18.76
N TYR A 197 -11.04 -8.27 -18.78
CA TYR A 197 -10.37 -8.80 -17.58
C TYR A 197 -9.31 -7.84 -17.05
N ALA A 198 -8.54 -7.18 -17.94
CA ALA A 198 -7.60 -6.15 -17.53
C ALA A 198 -8.31 -4.96 -16.87
N ALA A 199 -9.47 -4.53 -17.38
CA ALA A 199 -10.28 -3.48 -16.77
C ALA A 199 -10.76 -3.87 -15.36
N GLU A 200 -11.25 -5.10 -15.20
CA GLU A 200 -11.68 -5.64 -13.91
C GLU A 200 -10.53 -5.73 -12.90
N LEU A 201 -9.38 -6.25 -13.32
CA LEU A 201 -8.17 -6.33 -12.51
C LEU A 201 -7.74 -4.94 -12.05
N ARG A 202 -7.74 -3.96 -12.97
CA ARG A 202 -7.37 -2.57 -12.64
C ARG A 202 -8.31 -1.97 -11.59
N MET A 203 -9.63 -2.13 -11.76
CA MET A 203 -10.60 -1.63 -10.79
C MET A 203 -10.44 -2.28 -9.42
N SER A 204 -10.23 -3.60 -9.40
CA SER A 204 -10.17 -4.38 -8.16
C SER A 204 -8.86 -4.18 -7.40
N MET A 205 -7.73 -4.06 -8.09
CA MET A 205 -6.41 -3.91 -7.45
C MET A 205 -5.99 -2.45 -7.26
N TYR A 206 -6.11 -1.63 -8.31
CA TYR A 206 -5.62 -0.25 -8.29
C TYR A 206 -6.73 0.74 -7.97
N GLY A 207 -7.95 0.50 -8.47
CA GLY A 207 -9.08 1.42 -8.32
C GLY A 207 -9.43 1.67 -6.86
N VAL A 208 -9.71 0.61 -6.09
CA VAL A 208 -10.07 0.71 -4.65
C VAL A 208 -9.00 1.46 -3.87
N ASN A 209 -7.75 1.01 -3.95
CA ASN A 209 -6.65 1.57 -3.17
C ASN A 209 -6.42 3.04 -3.55
N ASN A 210 -6.43 3.35 -4.85
CA ASN A 210 -6.20 4.70 -5.34
C ASN A 210 -7.29 5.68 -4.87
N VAL A 211 -8.59 5.35 -5.04
CA VAL A 211 -9.66 6.27 -4.62
C VAL A 211 -9.71 6.45 -3.11
N LEU A 212 -9.40 5.39 -2.37
CA LEU A 212 -9.40 5.44 -0.91
C LEU A 212 -8.23 6.28 -0.36
N LEU A 213 -6.98 6.04 -0.79
CA LEU A 213 -5.85 6.87 -0.38
C LEU A 213 -6.00 8.33 -0.86
N SER A 214 -6.47 8.52 -2.09
CA SER A 214 -6.69 9.84 -2.67
C SER A 214 -7.79 10.63 -1.94
N TYR A 215 -8.82 9.97 -1.40
CA TYR A 215 -9.85 10.61 -0.59
C TYR A 215 -9.23 11.35 0.60
N PHE A 216 -8.36 10.67 1.35
CA PHE A 216 -7.67 11.24 2.50
C PHE A 216 -6.69 12.33 2.07
N ARG A 217 -5.87 12.07 1.04
CA ARG A 217 -4.86 13.02 0.56
C ARG A 217 -5.48 14.33 0.08
N LEU A 218 -6.56 14.27 -0.71
CA LEU A 218 -7.28 15.46 -1.23
C LEU A 218 -8.05 16.21 -0.14
N ARG A 219 -8.32 15.59 1.01
CA ARG A 219 -8.94 16.25 2.16
C ARG A 219 -7.91 16.68 3.22
N LYS A 220 -6.61 16.55 2.92
CA LYS A 220 -5.49 16.80 3.85
C LYS A 220 -5.61 16.00 5.15
N LEU A 221 -6.21 14.81 5.07
CA LEU A 221 -6.34 13.89 6.18
C LEU A 221 -5.18 12.90 6.18
N LEU A 222 -4.71 12.53 7.37
CA LEU A 222 -3.67 11.52 7.51
C LEU A 222 -4.24 10.12 7.25
N TRP A 223 -3.42 9.30 6.60
CA TRP A 223 -3.70 7.87 6.48
C TRP A 223 -3.08 7.12 7.65
N GLU A 224 -3.94 6.62 8.54
CA GLU A 224 -3.56 5.86 9.74
C GLU A 224 -3.78 4.34 9.57
N GLY A 225 -3.94 3.89 8.33
CA GLY A 225 -4.23 2.50 7.98
C GLY A 225 -5.71 2.21 7.75
N ASP A 226 -5.99 1.03 7.18
CA ASP A 226 -7.32 0.66 6.68
C ASP A 226 -8.40 0.73 7.77
N LYS A 227 -8.12 0.18 8.97
CA LYS A 227 -9.08 0.14 10.07
C LYS A 227 -9.50 1.54 10.53
N ALA A 228 -8.54 2.47 10.61
CA ALA A 228 -8.80 3.86 10.99
C ALA A 228 -9.56 4.59 9.87
N ALA A 229 -9.14 4.40 8.61
CA ALA A 229 -9.81 4.99 7.46
C ALA A 229 -11.28 4.57 7.36
N ILE A 230 -11.59 3.29 7.56
CA ILE A 230 -12.97 2.78 7.54
C ILE A 230 -13.81 3.38 8.67
N ARG A 231 -13.28 3.40 9.92
CA ARG A 231 -13.99 4.04 11.05
C ARG A 231 -14.25 5.53 10.79
N TYR A 232 -13.27 6.23 10.23
CA TYR A 232 -13.40 7.63 9.86
C TYR A 232 -14.53 7.81 8.84
N LEU A 233 -14.52 7.05 7.75
CA LEU A 233 -15.55 7.15 6.72
C LEU A 233 -16.95 6.83 7.27
N MET A 234 -17.07 5.78 8.09
CA MET A 234 -18.35 5.44 8.75
C MET A 234 -18.90 6.58 9.62
N ALA A 235 -18.03 7.31 10.31
CA ALA A 235 -18.43 8.38 11.23
C ALA A 235 -18.62 9.74 10.54
N HIS A 236 -17.82 10.05 9.52
CA HIS A 236 -17.70 11.40 8.97
C HIS A 236 -18.17 11.55 7.51
N ASP A 237 -18.18 10.48 6.72
CA ASP A 237 -18.68 10.49 5.34
C ASP A 237 -19.36 9.15 4.98
N PRO A 238 -20.51 8.84 5.62
CA PRO A 238 -21.20 7.58 5.39
C PRO A 238 -21.66 7.42 3.94
N ALA A 239 -21.95 8.52 3.23
CA ALA A 239 -22.32 8.47 1.82
C ALA A 239 -21.15 8.00 0.93
N TYR A 240 -19.93 8.49 1.17
CA TYR A 240 -18.75 7.96 0.48
C TYR A 240 -18.48 6.50 0.87
N PHE A 241 -18.67 6.15 2.14
CA PHE A 241 -18.52 4.76 2.59
C PHE A 241 -19.50 3.81 1.90
N GLU A 242 -20.76 4.21 1.72
CA GLU A 242 -21.77 3.45 0.99
C GLU A 242 -21.36 3.24 -0.47
N LEU A 243 -20.82 4.26 -1.15
CA LEU A 243 -20.29 4.13 -2.51
C LEU A 243 -19.12 3.14 -2.58
N LEU A 244 -18.21 3.19 -1.61
CA LEU A 244 -17.09 2.25 -1.51
C LEU A 244 -17.60 0.82 -1.32
N GLN A 245 -18.56 0.61 -0.43
CA GLN A 245 -19.17 -0.69 -0.23
C GLN A 245 -19.90 -1.20 -1.48
N GLN A 246 -20.63 -0.32 -2.17
CA GLN A 246 -21.30 -0.65 -3.42
C GLN A 246 -20.28 -1.12 -4.47
N PHE A 247 -19.17 -0.39 -4.61
CA PHE A 247 -18.10 -0.74 -5.55
C PHE A 247 -17.46 -2.09 -5.26
N LEU A 248 -17.22 -2.40 -3.97
CA LEU A 248 -16.61 -3.66 -3.55
C LEU A 248 -17.53 -4.87 -3.74
N ARG A 249 -18.85 -4.69 -3.63
CA ARG A 249 -19.85 -5.77 -3.75
C ARG A 249 -20.32 -6.01 -5.18
N GLU A 250 -20.20 -5.02 -6.06
CA GLU A 250 -20.66 -5.15 -7.44
C GLU A 250 -19.78 -6.11 -8.23
N SER A 251 -20.42 -7.10 -8.86
CA SER A 251 -19.77 -8.16 -9.63
C SER A 251 -20.00 -8.01 -11.13
N ASP A 252 -21.05 -7.31 -11.56
CA ASP A 252 -21.23 -6.98 -12.97
C ASP A 252 -20.22 -5.91 -13.39
N LEU A 253 -19.42 -6.21 -14.41
CA LEU A 253 -18.30 -5.35 -14.81
C LEU A 253 -18.74 -3.93 -15.19
N TYR A 254 -19.85 -3.78 -15.92
CA TYR A 254 -20.32 -2.49 -16.40
C TYR A 254 -20.94 -1.66 -15.27
N ARG A 255 -21.74 -2.28 -14.40
CA ARG A 255 -22.25 -1.63 -13.19
C ARG A 255 -21.12 -1.26 -12.25
N LYS A 256 -20.13 -2.13 -12.07
CA LYS A 256 -18.95 -1.86 -11.25
C LYS A 256 -18.19 -0.65 -11.77
N PHE A 257 -18.02 -0.54 -13.09
CA PHE A 257 -17.41 0.63 -13.72
C PHE A 257 -18.23 1.91 -13.51
N ALA A 258 -19.56 1.84 -13.61
CA ALA A 258 -20.42 2.99 -13.32
C ALA A 258 -20.30 3.45 -11.85
N VAL A 259 -20.22 2.51 -10.90
CA VAL A 259 -19.96 2.84 -9.49
C VAL A 259 -18.54 3.39 -9.31
N TYR A 260 -17.55 2.84 -10.01
CA TYR A 260 -16.17 3.35 -10.00
C TYR A 260 -16.08 4.81 -10.46
N GLN A 261 -16.83 5.18 -11.49
CA GLN A 261 -16.93 6.59 -11.93
C GLN A 261 -17.51 7.48 -10.85
N ARG A 262 -18.56 7.04 -10.15
CA ARG A 262 -19.21 7.81 -9.07
C ARG A 262 -18.29 8.00 -7.87
N ILE A 263 -17.62 6.94 -7.41
CA ILE A 263 -16.68 7.06 -6.30
C ILE A 263 -15.48 7.93 -6.68
N ALA A 264 -14.92 7.77 -7.89
CA ALA A 264 -13.83 8.63 -8.37
C ALA A 264 -14.24 10.12 -8.40
N ALA A 265 -15.45 10.44 -8.86
CA ALA A 265 -15.96 11.81 -8.81
C ALA A 265 -16.09 12.32 -7.37
N ALA A 266 -16.63 11.52 -6.46
CA ALA A 266 -16.76 11.87 -5.03
C ALA A 266 -15.40 12.03 -4.33
N THR A 267 -14.39 11.26 -4.74
CA THR A 267 -13.01 11.39 -4.27
C THR A 267 -12.45 12.78 -4.63
N LEU A 268 -12.64 13.22 -5.88
CA LEU A 268 -12.07 14.47 -6.41
C LEU A 268 -12.85 15.74 -6.03
N ALA A 269 -14.16 15.62 -5.75
CA ALA A 269 -15.08 16.74 -5.54
C ALA A 269 -14.59 17.89 -4.65
N PRO A 270 -13.79 17.69 -3.57
CA PRO A 270 -13.31 18.80 -2.75
C PRO A 270 -12.34 19.77 -3.45
N ARG A 271 -11.72 19.35 -4.56
CA ARG A 271 -10.60 20.10 -5.18
C ARG A 271 -10.64 20.18 -6.69
N SER A 272 -11.26 19.22 -7.36
CA SER A 272 -11.23 19.15 -8.82
C SER A 272 -12.35 18.27 -9.35
N THR A 273 -12.43 18.19 -10.67
CA THR A 273 -13.35 17.31 -11.38
C THR A 273 -12.59 16.15 -12.03
N LEU A 274 -13.35 15.16 -12.51
CA LEU A 274 -12.83 14.20 -13.47
C LEU A 274 -12.35 14.92 -14.73
N TRP A 275 -11.29 14.43 -15.35
CA TRP A 275 -10.81 14.91 -16.65
C TRP A 275 -11.92 14.75 -17.70
N GLN A 276 -12.16 15.84 -18.42
CA GLN A 276 -13.07 15.90 -19.55
C GLN A 276 -12.20 15.93 -20.82
N GLY A 277 -12.28 14.89 -21.66
CA GLY A 277 -11.67 14.91 -22.99
C GLY A 277 -10.14 14.69 -23.06
N GLU A 278 -9.49 15.43 -23.97
CA GLU A 278 -8.13 15.22 -24.49
C GLU A 278 -7.07 16.09 -23.76
N SER A 279 -7.12 16.13 -22.42
CA SER A 279 -6.15 16.93 -21.64
C SER A 279 -4.75 16.30 -21.65
N THR A 280 -3.71 17.12 -21.79
CA THR A 280 -2.32 16.72 -21.50
C THR A 280 -2.03 16.90 -20.01
N VAL A 281 -1.45 15.87 -19.40
CA VAL A 281 -1.03 15.90 -18.00
C VAL A 281 0.33 15.22 -17.91
N LEU A 282 1.23 15.85 -17.15
CA LEU A 282 2.57 15.35 -16.95
C LEU A 282 2.81 15.05 -15.48
N TRP A 283 3.48 13.92 -15.27
CA TRP A 283 4.01 13.52 -13.97
C TRP A 283 5.45 14.01 -13.88
N ASN A 284 5.78 14.74 -12.81
CA ASN A 284 7.15 15.12 -12.52
C ASN A 284 7.66 14.29 -11.33
N ASP A 285 8.86 13.73 -11.46
CA ASP A 285 9.51 13.00 -10.37
C ASP A 285 10.21 13.94 -9.36
N LEU A 286 10.06 15.26 -9.55
CA LEU A 286 10.64 16.27 -8.67
C LEU A 286 9.85 16.33 -7.36
N HIS A 287 10.55 16.13 -6.25
CA HIS A 287 10.00 16.27 -4.91
C HIS A 287 10.67 17.43 -4.15
N PRO A 288 9.90 18.36 -3.56
CA PRO A 288 8.45 18.49 -3.69
C PRO A 288 8.07 18.98 -5.10
N ALA A 289 6.99 18.44 -5.66
CA ALA A 289 6.41 19.01 -6.85
C ALA A 289 5.96 20.45 -6.55
N SER A 290 5.81 21.28 -7.58
CA SER A 290 5.19 22.60 -7.48
C SER A 290 4.33 22.85 -8.72
N TRP A 291 3.42 23.81 -8.65
CA TRP A 291 2.67 24.21 -9.85
C TRP A 291 3.57 24.78 -10.94
N GLU A 292 4.67 25.43 -10.55
CA GLU A 292 5.68 25.93 -11.47
C GLU A 292 6.35 24.80 -12.24
N THR A 293 6.76 23.71 -11.56
CA THR A 293 7.39 22.57 -12.25
C THR A 293 6.42 21.78 -13.12
N VAL A 294 5.12 21.76 -12.78
CA VAL A 294 4.08 21.21 -13.66
C VAL A 294 3.91 22.07 -14.91
N ALA A 295 3.84 23.39 -14.76
CA ALA A 295 3.71 24.33 -15.88
C ALA A 295 4.92 24.24 -16.84
N GLN A 296 6.15 24.25 -16.30
CA GLN A 296 7.38 24.07 -17.09
C GLN A 296 7.39 22.75 -17.87
N GLY A 297 6.91 21.66 -17.26
CA GLY A 297 6.77 20.38 -17.95
C GLY A 297 5.82 20.48 -19.14
N LEU A 298 4.66 21.13 -18.95
CA LEU A 298 3.67 21.29 -20.01
C LEU A 298 4.19 22.19 -21.13
N GLU A 299 4.85 23.30 -20.81
CA GLU A 299 5.52 24.18 -21.78
C GLU A 299 6.59 23.40 -22.57
N PHE A 300 7.39 22.58 -21.90
CA PHE A 300 8.38 21.73 -22.56
C PHE A 300 7.70 20.75 -23.52
N TRP A 301 6.65 20.05 -23.09
CA TRP A 301 5.89 19.16 -23.98
C TRP A 301 5.32 19.91 -25.19
N GLU A 302 4.73 21.08 -24.99
CA GLU A 302 4.21 21.91 -26.08
C GLU A 302 5.29 22.32 -27.08
N SER A 303 6.49 22.66 -26.60
CA SER A 303 7.64 23.01 -27.46
C SER A 303 8.12 21.85 -28.34
N LEU A 304 7.95 20.59 -27.88
CA LEU A 304 8.32 19.41 -28.65
C LEU A 304 7.34 19.11 -29.79
N VAL A 305 6.05 19.39 -29.57
CA VAL A 305 4.99 19.06 -30.54
C VAL A 305 4.59 20.25 -31.43
N ASN A 306 4.93 21.47 -31.02
CA ASN A 306 4.70 22.72 -31.77
C ASN A 306 5.99 23.56 -31.86
N PRO A 307 7.00 23.15 -32.65
CA PRO A 307 8.30 23.82 -32.69
C PRO A 307 8.24 25.27 -33.22
N ASP A 308 7.16 25.64 -33.91
CA ASP A 308 6.96 26.99 -34.46
C ASP A 308 6.20 27.93 -33.50
N ARG A 309 5.78 27.44 -32.32
CA ARG A 309 5.15 28.27 -31.29
C ARG A 309 6.29 28.92 -30.47
N PRO A 310 6.42 30.27 -30.52
CA PRO A 310 7.47 30.98 -29.80
C PRO A 310 7.34 30.85 -28.29
#